data_AF-A0A7C9W562-F1
#
_entry.id   AF-A0A7C9W562-F1
#
_cell.length_a   1.000
_cell.length_b   1.000
_cell.length_c   1.000
_cell.angle_alpha   90.00
_cell.angle_beta   90.00
_cell.angle_gamma   90.00
#
_symmetry.space_group_name_H-M   'P 1'
#
loop_
_entity.id
_entity.type
_entity.pdbx_description
1 polymer ?
#
loop_
_entity_poly.entity_id
_entity_poly.type
_entity_poly.pdbx_seq_one_letter_code
_entity_poly.pdbx_strand_id
1 'polypeptide(L)'
;MIETLEPFRIELTGYCYRMLGSGFEAEDAVQETLVRAWKAYDSFDPSRASVRTWLYRIATNICIDMLRSAQRRALAVDLQPPGGEFGEPLPERVFVQPVPDSRVLPEDQAIRKETVRLAFVAALQHLPPRQRAVLILRDVLAWKASEVATLLDISVASGNSALQRARSTLQTVDPGEPLDVDDPVQKSLLSRYCEAFERHDVGTLVALLHEDATMSMPPFSWWLRGRDALAAALSDPNASCKGAWLVPVQANASPAYWQLRPGMDQPFGLVFIDVRDGLVTGSTTFLNVNELLPIFGSPNQTGMRVDF
;
A
#
# COMPACT_ATOMS: atom_id res chain seq x y z
N MET A 1 -24.77 -17.50 -8.04
CA MET A 1 -24.64 -16.65 -6.84
C MET A 1 -23.20 -16.43 -6.44
N ILE A 2 -22.41 -17.46 -6.07
CA ILE A 2 -20.94 -17.27 -5.88
C ILE A 2 -20.31 -16.73 -7.17
N GLU A 3 -20.64 -17.34 -8.32
CA GLU A 3 -20.26 -16.84 -9.65
C GLU A 3 -20.74 -15.40 -9.95
N THR A 4 -21.73 -14.90 -9.22
CA THR A 4 -22.29 -13.55 -9.38
C THR A 4 -21.57 -12.53 -8.51
N LEU A 5 -21.07 -12.91 -7.33
CA LEU A 5 -20.44 -12.00 -6.38
C LEU A 5 -18.91 -12.02 -6.46
N GLU A 6 -18.32 -13.18 -6.74
CA GLU A 6 -16.87 -13.38 -6.81
C GLU A 6 -16.15 -12.46 -7.82
N PRO A 7 -16.71 -12.12 -9.00
CA PRO A 7 -16.09 -11.16 -9.92
C PRO A 7 -15.83 -9.77 -9.31
N PHE A 8 -16.53 -9.42 -8.23
CA PHE A 8 -16.38 -8.14 -7.54
C PHE A 8 -15.25 -8.16 -6.48
N ARG A 9 -14.67 -9.33 -6.17
CA ARG A 9 -13.72 -9.47 -5.05
C ARG A 9 -12.54 -8.52 -5.17
N ILE A 10 -11.82 -8.52 -6.29
CA ILE A 10 -10.58 -7.72 -6.43
C ILE A 10 -10.89 -6.21 -6.33
N GLU A 11 -11.95 -5.73 -6.98
CA GLU A 11 -12.30 -4.31 -6.90
C GLU A 11 -12.78 -3.88 -5.51
N LEU A 12 -13.50 -4.77 -4.81
CA LEU A 12 -13.90 -4.54 -3.42
C LEU A 12 -12.69 -4.60 -2.48
N THR A 13 -11.74 -5.51 -2.69
CA THR A 13 -10.51 -5.58 -1.88
C THR A 13 -9.69 -4.32 -2.07
N GLY A 14 -9.54 -3.83 -3.30
CA GLY A 14 -8.91 -2.54 -3.57
C GLY A 14 -9.63 -1.37 -2.88
N TYR A 15 -10.97 -1.38 -2.86
CA TYR A 15 -11.75 -0.37 -2.14
C TYR A 15 -11.53 -0.43 -0.61
N CYS A 16 -11.68 -1.62 -0.03
CA CYS A 16 -11.48 -1.87 1.40
C CYS A 16 -10.03 -1.55 1.82
N TYR A 17 -9.04 -1.85 0.97
CA TYR A 17 -7.64 -1.54 1.23
C TYR A 17 -7.40 -0.02 1.35
N ARG A 18 -7.95 0.77 0.42
CA ARG A 18 -7.89 2.24 0.52
C ARG A 18 -8.64 2.78 1.74
N MET A 19 -9.69 2.09 2.17
CA MET A 19 -10.43 2.43 3.38
C MET A 19 -9.66 2.07 4.65
N LEU A 20 -8.98 0.94 4.73
CA LEU A 20 -8.48 0.36 5.99
C LEU A 20 -6.95 0.44 6.14
N GLY A 21 -6.20 0.53 5.04
CA GLY A 21 -4.73 0.59 5.06
C GLY A 21 -4.05 -0.73 5.39
N SER A 22 -4.77 -1.85 5.34
CA SER A 22 -4.22 -3.20 5.56
C SER A 22 -4.80 -4.20 4.57
N GLY A 23 -3.93 -4.98 3.92
CA GLY A 23 -4.34 -6.04 2.98
C GLY A 23 -5.18 -7.11 3.67
N PHE A 24 -4.78 -7.54 4.88
CA PHE A 24 -5.51 -8.53 5.67
C PHE A 24 -6.91 -8.04 6.06
N GLU A 25 -6.99 -6.82 6.63
CA GLU A 25 -8.29 -6.26 7.05
C GLU A 25 -9.19 -5.99 5.84
N ALA A 26 -8.61 -5.66 4.68
CA ALA A 26 -9.36 -5.52 3.44
C ALA A 26 -9.95 -6.85 2.97
N GLU A 27 -9.17 -7.94 3.00
CA GLU A 27 -9.68 -9.27 2.66
C GLU A 27 -10.79 -9.70 3.62
N ASP A 28 -10.61 -9.53 4.93
CA ASP A 28 -11.63 -9.82 5.94
C ASP A 28 -12.92 -9.02 5.69
N ALA A 29 -12.81 -7.73 5.42
CA ALA A 29 -13.95 -6.88 5.11
C ALA A 29 -14.69 -7.32 3.85
N VAL A 30 -13.97 -7.78 2.82
CA VAL A 30 -14.57 -8.32 1.60
C VAL A 30 -15.22 -9.67 1.85
N GLN A 31 -14.59 -10.57 2.60
CA GLN A 31 -15.23 -11.84 2.96
C GLN A 31 -16.54 -11.60 3.71
N GLU A 32 -16.53 -10.73 4.71
CA GLU A 32 -17.75 -10.37 5.45
C GLU A 32 -18.79 -9.71 4.53
N THR A 33 -18.36 -8.89 3.57
CA THR A 33 -19.24 -8.30 2.55
C THR A 33 -19.94 -9.37 1.74
N LEU A 34 -19.19 -10.35 1.22
CA LEU A 34 -19.72 -11.42 0.38
C LEU A 34 -20.64 -12.36 1.19
N VAL A 35 -20.29 -12.65 2.45
CA VAL A 35 -21.14 -13.44 3.35
C VAL A 35 -22.45 -12.73 3.64
N ARG A 36 -22.42 -11.42 3.96
CA ARG A 36 -23.65 -10.63 4.19
C ARG A 36 -24.50 -10.52 2.94
N ALA A 37 -23.86 -10.31 1.78
CA ALA A 37 -24.55 -10.27 0.51
C ALA A 37 -25.22 -11.61 0.20
N TRP A 38 -24.50 -12.73 0.35
CA TRP A 38 -25.05 -14.07 0.17
C TRP A 38 -26.30 -14.31 1.03
N LYS A 39 -26.26 -13.95 2.33
CA LYS A 39 -27.41 -14.10 3.24
C LYS A 39 -28.61 -13.22 2.86
N ALA A 40 -28.37 -12.08 2.23
CA ALA A 40 -29.41 -11.11 1.88
C ALA A 40 -29.82 -11.17 0.40
N TYR A 41 -29.24 -12.09 -0.39
CA TYR A 41 -29.39 -12.12 -1.85
C TYR A 41 -30.85 -12.31 -2.29
N ASP A 42 -31.61 -13.16 -1.61
CA ASP A 42 -33.02 -13.40 -1.94
C ASP A 42 -33.91 -12.16 -1.74
N SER A 43 -33.46 -11.21 -0.94
CA SER A 43 -34.13 -9.93 -0.69
C SER A 43 -33.58 -8.77 -1.53
N PHE A 44 -32.57 -9.02 -2.36
CA PHE A 44 -31.99 -8.01 -3.22
C PHE A 44 -32.93 -7.68 -4.39
N ASP A 45 -33.27 -6.39 -4.53
CA ASP A 45 -34.11 -5.89 -5.60
C ASP A 45 -33.25 -5.20 -6.67
N PRO A 46 -33.03 -5.84 -7.83
CA PRO A 46 -32.21 -5.27 -8.91
C PRO A 46 -32.84 -4.03 -9.56
N SER A 47 -34.12 -3.74 -9.34
CA SER A 47 -34.76 -2.52 -9.84
C SER A 47 -34.31 -1.27 -9.07
N ARG A 48 -33.78 -1.44 -7.84
CA ARG A 48 -33.38 -0.35 -6.95
C ARG A 48 -31.90 0.04 -7.08
N ALA A 49 -31.03 -0.93 -7.34
CA ALA A 49 -29.60 -0.71 -7.48
C ALA A 49 -28.96 -1.88 -8.23
N SER A 50 -27.80 -1.66 -8.85
CA SER A 50 -26.98 -2.75 -9.37
C SER A 50 -26.38 -3.58 -8.23
N VAL A 51 -26.04 -4.84 -8.50
CA VAL A 51 -25.32 -5.71 -7.55
C VAL A 51 -24.02 -5.04 -7.08
N ARG A 52 -23.29 -4.41 -8.01
CA ARG A 52 -22.08 -3.63 -7.70
C ARG A 52 -22.36 -2.56 -6.66
N THR A 53 -23.35 -1.69 -6.91
CA THR A 53 -23.70 -0.60 -5.99
C THR A 53 -24.08 -1.13 -4.60
N TRP A 54 -24.81 -2.24 -4.56
CA TRP A 54 -25.21 -2.88 -3.32
C TRP A 54 -24.03 -3.46 -2.52
N LEU A 55 -23.10 -4.15 -3.17
CA LEU A 55 -21.90 -4.69 -2.53
C LEU A 55 -21.01 -3.60 -1.94
N TYR A 56 -20.76 -2.53 -2.69
CA TYR A 56 -20.00 -1.37 -2.20
C TYR A 56 -20.67 -0.72 -0.98
N ARG A 57 -22.01 -0.68 -0.92
CA ARG A 57 -22.73 -0.17 0.26
C ARG A 57 -22.45 -1.04 1.50
N ILE A 58 -22.49 -2.36 1.35
CA ILE A 58 -22.19 -3.29 2.43
C ILE A 58 -20.72 -3.14 2.88
N ALA A 59 -19.77 -3.17 1.93
CA ALA A 59 -18.34 -3.02 2.20
C ALA A 59 -18.01 -1.69 2.89
N THR A 60 -18.64 -0.60 2.46
CA THR A 60 -18.46 0.73 3.06
C THR A 60 -18.88 0.76 4.52
N ASN A 61 -20.04 0.17 4.84
CA ASN A 61 -20.52 0.11 6.21
C ASN A 61 -19.59 -0.74 7.09
N ILE A 62 -19.14 -1.89 6.60
CA ILE A 62 -18.16 -2.74 7.31
C ILE A 62 -16.86 -1.96 7.57
N CYS A 63 -16.30 -1.30 6.55
CA CYS A 63 -15.07 -0.52 6.71
C CYS A 63 -15.24 0.62 7.72
N ILE A 64 -16.36 1.36 7.66
CA ILE A 64 -16.64 2.44 8.60
C ILE A 64 -16.77 1.91 10.03
N ASP A 65 -17.44 0.76 10.22
CA ASP A 65 -17.59 0.15 11.54
C ASP A 65 -16.23 -0.31 12.10
N MET A 66 -15.38 -0.93 11.28
CA MET A 66 -14.00 -1.30 11.66
C MET A 66 -13.17 -0.07 12.05
N LEU A 67 -13.34 1.05 11.33
CA LEU A 67 -12.62 2.30 11.61
C LEU A 67 -13.09 3.02 12.88
N ARG A 68 -14.23 2.65 13.49
CA ARG A 68 -14.69 3.28 14.74
C ARG A 68 -13.84 2.88 15.96
N SER A 69 -13.25 1.69 15.95
CA SER A 69 -12.42 1.16 17.03
C SER A 69 -10.93 1.12 16.68
N ALA A 70 -10.58 1.38 15.43
CA ALA A 70 -9.21 1.35 14.95
C ALA A 70 -8.44 2.64 15.26
N GLN A 71 -7.14 2.50 15.53
CA GLN A 71 -6.21 3.62 15.51
C GLN A 71 -5.86 4.00 14.07
N ARG A 72 -5.50 5.27 13.85
CA ARG A 72 -5.02 5.73 12.55
C ARG A 72 -3.71 5.03 12.20
N ARG A 73 -3.66 4.40 11.01
CA ARG A 73 -2.43 3.88 10.40
C ARG A 73 -1.61 5.01 9.76
N ALA A 74 -0.28 4.90 9.79
CA ALA A 74 0.62 5.89 9.20
C ALA A 74 1.85 5.22 8.57
N LEU A 75 2.70 5.98 7.87
CA LEU A 75 4.07 5.56 7.60
C LEU A 75 4.95 5.88 8.81
N ALA A 76 6.10 5.21 8.96
CA ALA A 76 7.02 5.47 10.08
C ALA A 76 7.47 6.94 10.13
N VAL A 77 7.66 7.56 8.95
CA VAL A 77 8.03 8.98 8.79
C VAL A 77 7.00 9.97 9.36
N ASP A 78 5.75 9.50 9.57
CA ASP A 78 4.65 10.32 10.10
C ASP A 78 4.47 10.17 11.62
N LEU A 79 5.23 9.27 12.27
CA LEU A 79 5.04 8.93 13.69
C LEU A 79 5.93 9.74 14.63
N GLN A 80 7.17 10.05 14.21
CA GLN A 80 8.15 10.75 15.03
C GLN A 80 9.22 11.45 14.16
N PRO A 81 10.06 12.34 14.71
CA PRO A 81 11.23 12.89 14.01
C PRO A 81 12.26 11.80 13.61
N PRO A 82 13.12 12.05 12.60
CA PRO A 82 14.12 11.07 12.16
C PRO A 82 15.24 10.87 13.18
N GLY A 83 15.88 9.71 13.15
CA GLY A 83 16.99 9.34 14.02
C GLY A 83 16.56 8.57 15.26
N GLY A 84 17.45 8.56 16.26
CA GLY A 84 17.25 7.80 17.50
C GLY A 84 17.58 6.31 17.36
N GLU A 85 17.40 5.59 18.48
CA GLU A 85 17.56 4.14 18.54
C GLU A 85 16.36 3.43 17.89
N PHE A 86 16.54 2.17 17.49
CA PHE A 86 15.54 1.37 16.79
C PHE A 86 14.23 1.22 17.59
N GLY A 87 14.33 1.19 18.92
CA GLY A 87 13.20 1.06 19.83
C GLY A 87 12.57 -0.34 19.83
N GLU A 88 11.42 -0.44 20.49
CA GLU A 88 10.59 -1.66 20.50
C GLU A 88 9.65 -1.69 19.28
N PRO A 89 9.34 -2.88 18.73
CA PRO A 89 8.38 -3.00 17.65
C PRO A 89 7.00 -2.54 18.12
N LEU A 90 6.33 -1.73 17.30
CA LEU A 90 4.95 -1.31 17.54
C LEU A 90 3.97 -2.34 16.93
N PRO A 91 2.71 -2.37 17.39
CA PRO A 91 1.68 -3.21 16.77
C PRO A 91 1.51 -2.88 15.28
N GLU A 92 1.37 -3.90 14.42
CA GLU A 92 1.18 -3.73 12.96
C GLU A 92 0.03 -2.78 12.59
N ARG A 93 -0.98 -2.69 13.45
CA ARG A 93 -2.13 -1.77 13.32
C ARG A 93 -1.76 -0.29 13.32
N VAL A 94 -0.53 0.05 13.69
CA VAL A 94 0.00 1.42 13.63
C VAL A 94 0.44 1.80 12.21
N PHE A 95 0.82 0.82 11.38
CA PHE A 95 1.38 1.07 10.06
C PHE A 95 0.38 0.76 8.95
N VAL A 96 0.48 1.49 7.84
CA VAL A 96 -0.09 1.00 6.58
C VAL A 96 0.67 -0.26 6.17
N GLN A 97 -0.06 -1.31 5.80
CA GLN A 97 0.54 -2.61 5.46
C GLN A 97 0.62 -2.79 3.93
N PRO A 98 1.65 -3.52 3.44
CA PRO A 98 1.77 -3.92 2.05
C PRO A 98 0.60 -4.78 1.58
N VAL A 99 0.34 -4.77 0.27
CA VAL A 99 -0.62 -5.67 -0.38
C VAL A 99 -0.12 -6.07 -1.77
N PRO A 100 -0.29 -7.34 -2.20
CA PRO A 100 0.03 -7.75 -3.56
C PRO A 100 -0.88 -7.07 -4.58
N ASP A 101 -0.32 -6.64 -5.71
CA ASP A 101 -1.09 -5.94 -6.74
C ASP A 101 -2.27 -6.76 -7.26
N SER A 102 -2.06 -8.06 -7.43
CA SER A 102 -3.08 -9.03 -7.87
C SER A 102 -4.32 -9.10 -6.96
N ARG A 103 -4.22 -8.61 -5.72
CA ARG A 103 -5.34 -8.59 -4.75
C ARG A 103 -6.16 -7.31 -4.84
N VAL A 104 -5.61 -6.20 -5.34
CA VAL A 104 -6.23 -4.87 -5.24
C VAL A 104 -6.36 -4.11 -6.56
N LEU A 105 -5.69 -4.57 -7.62
CA LEU A 105 -5.73 -3.97 -8.95
C LEU A 105 -6.37 -4.96 -9.94
N PRO A 106 -7.65 -4.75 -10.31
CA PRO A 106 -8.27 -5.51 -11.39
C PRO A 106 -7.54 -5.24 -12.71
N GLU A 107 -7.17 -6.29 -13.44
CA GLU A 107 -6.44 -6.16 -14.72
C GLU A 107 -7.25 -5.41 -15.80
N ASP A 108 -8.57 -5.62 -15.82
CA ASP A 108 -9.48 -5.09 -16.85
C ASP A 108 -10.09 -3.71 -16.52
N GLN A 109 -9.72 -3.10 -15.39
CA GLN A 109 -10.28 -1.80 -14.99
C GLN A 109 -9.22 -0.69 -15.08
N ALA A 110 -9.62 0.44 -15.67
CA ALA A 110 -8.82 1.67 -15.71
C ALA A 110 -8.77 2.36 -14.33
N ILE A 111 -8.23 1.65 -13.33
CA ILE A 111 -7.95 2.18 -12.00
C ILE A 111 -6.51 2.68 -11.99
N ARG A 112 -6.31 3.92 -11.53
CA ARG A 112 -4.98 4.49 -11.37
C ARG A 112 -4.21 3.68 -10.32
N LYS A 113 -3.17 2.99 -10.76
CA LYS A 113 -2.25 2.20 -9.91
C LYS A 113 -1.66 3.04 -8.76
N GLU A 114 -1.47 4.32 -9.00
CA GLU A 114 -1.06 5.34 -8.03
C GLU A 114 -1.87 5.32 -6.72
N THR A 115 -3.14 4.93 -6.80
CA THR A 115 -4.11 5.01 -5.69
C THR A 115 -4.03 3.85 -4.70
N VAL A 116 -3.17 2.86 -4.94
CA VAL A 116 -2.87 1.79 -3.97
C VAL A 116 -1.49 1.92 -3.35
N ARG A 117 -0.70 2.93 -3.76
CA ARG A 117 0.64 3.16 -3.19
C ARG A 117 0.56 3.47 -1.70
N LEU A 118 1.56 3.02 -0.95
CA LEU A 118 1.61 3.15 0.51
C LEU A 118 1.43 4.60 0.97
N ALA A 119 2.11 5.56 0.33
CA ALA A 119 1.99 6.98 0.65
C ALA A 119 0.59 7.55 0.41
N PHE A 120 -0.06 7.18 -0.70
CA PHE A 120 -1.44 7.60 -0.97
C PHE A 120 -2.41 6.99 0.05
N VAL A 121 -2.27 5.70 0.34
CA VAL A 121 -3.12 5.00 1.32
C VAL A 121 -2.91 5.54 2.73
N ALA A 122 -1.68 5.88 3.12
CA ALA A 122 -1.35 6.56 4.38
C ALA A 122 -2.01 7.93 4.46
N ALA A 123 -1.96 8.71 3.39
CA ALA A 123 -2.62 10.01 3.34
C ALA A 123 -4.14 9.93 3.50
N LEU A 124 -4.77 8.91 2.89
CA LEU A 124 -6.19 8.63 3.13
C LEU A 124 -6.50 8.41 4.62
N GLN A 125 -5.53 7.90 5.41
CA GLN A 125 -5.72 7.64 6.83
C GLN A 125 -5.95 8.92 7.66
N HIS A 126 -5.56 10.09 7.14
CA HIS A 126 -5.84 11.39 7.77
C HIS A 126 -7.30 11.84 7.60
N LEU A 127 -8.04 11.23 6.68
CA LEU A 127 -9.44 11.58 6.42
C LEU A 127 -10.37 10.89 7.42
N PRO A 128 -11.41 11.59 7.91
CA PRO A 128 -12.53 10.92 8.59
C PRO A 128 -13.15 9.84 7.68
N PRO A 129 -13.61 8.69 8.21
CA PRO A 129 -14.01 7.53 7.41
C PRO A 129 -15.00 7.83 6.28
N ARG A 130 -16.01 8.68 6.53
CA ARG A 130 -16.98 9.09 5.51
C ARG A 130 -16.39 9.97 4.41
N GLN A 131 -15.48 10.88 4.76
CA GLN A 131 -14.80 11.71 3.76
C GLN A 131 -13.87 10.87 2.89
N ARG A 132 -13.20 9.88 3.50
CA ARG A 132 -12.38 8.87 2.81
C ARG A 132 -13.21 8.08 1.79
N ALA A 133 -14.36 7.55 2.20
CA ALA A 133 -15.27 6.82 1.32
C ALA A 133 -15.74 7.68 0.14
N VAL A 134 -16.16 8.93 0.40
CA VAL A 134 -16.56 9.89 -0.65
C VAL A 134 -15.43 10.11 -1.65
N LEU A 135 -14.21 10.35 -1.18
CA LEU A 135 -13.07 10.61 -2.05
C LEU A 135 -12.72 9.39 -2.91
N ILE A 136 -12.65 8.19 -2.32
CA ILE A 136 -12.35 6.97 -3.08
C ILE A 136 -13.43 6.72 -4.14
N LEU A 137 -14.71 6.81 -3.77
CA LEU A 137 -15.80 6.56 -4.73
C LEU A 137 -15.81 7.59 -5.87
N ARG A 138 -15.51 8.86 -5.60
CA ARG A 138 -15.57 9.95 -6.60
C ARG A 138 -14.31 10.08 -7.44
N ASP A 139 -13.13 10.08 -6.81
CA ASP A 139 -11.87 10.45 -7.47
C ASP A 139 -11.06 9.22 -7.91
N VAL A 140 -11.28 8.06 -7.28
CA VAL A 140 -10.61 6.81 -7.66
C VAL A 140 -11.50 5.93 -8.53
N LEU A 141 -12.75 5.72 -8.11
CA LEU A 141 -13.68 4.82 -8.82
C LEU A 141 -14.59 5.54 -9.81
N ALA A 142 -14.51 6.88 -9.88
CA ALA A 142 -15.24 7.73 -10.83
C ALA A 142 -16.78 7.60 -10.78
N TRP A 143 -17.36 7.24 -9.62
CA TRP A 143 -18.82 7.17 -9.46
C TRP A 143 -19.45 8.55 -9.53
N LYS A 144 -20.72 8.65 -9.95
CA LYS A 144 -21.46 9.92 -9.97
C LYS A 144 -21.77 10.39 -8.55
N ALA A 145 -21.84 11.71 -8.35
CA ALA A 145 -22.13 12.30 -7.05
C ALA A 145 -23.48 11.82 -6.46
N SER A 146 -24.48 11.60 -7.32
CA SER A 146 -25.78 11.04 -6.93
C SER A 146 -25.69 9.60 -6.45
N GLU A 147 -24.86 8.77 -7.07
CA GLU A 147 -24.67 7.36 -6.68
C GLU A 147 -23.98 7.27 -5.32
N VAL A 148 -22.96 8.10 -5.10
CA VAL A 148 -22.25 8.19 -3.82
C VAL A 148 -23.18 8.70 -2.71
N ALA A 149 -23.99 9.70 -3.00
CA ALA A 149 -24.98 10.24 -2.06
C ALA A 149 -25.99 9.17 -1.62
N THR A 150 -26.55 8.42 -2.58
CA THR A 150 -27.46 7.30 -2.31
C THR A 150 -26.78 6.18 -1.53
N LEU A 151 -25.55 5.81 -1.90
CA LEU A 151 -24.80 4.75 -1.22
C LEU A 151 -24.53 5.07 0.26
N LEU A 152 -24.17 6.32 0.54
CA LEU A 152 -23.81 6.79 1.87
C LEU A 152 -24.99 7.33 2.69
N ASP A 153 -26.20 7.35 2.13
CA ASP A 153 -27.41 7.94 2.71
C ASP A 153 -27.21 9.41 3.16
N ILE A 154 -26.73 10.22 2.21
CA ILE A 154 -26.50 11.66 2.41
C ILE A 154 -27.05 12.46 1.23
N SER A 155 -27.18 13.78 1.37
CA SER A 155 -27.47 14.65 0.23
C SER A 155 -26.26 14.78 -0.69
N VAL A 156 -26.52 15.04 -1.98
CA VAL A 156 -25.46 15.34 -2.97
C VAL A 156 -24.61 16.54 -2.54
N ALA A 157 -25.24 17.57 -1.95
CA ALA A 157 -24.55 18.74 -1.42
C ALA A 157 -23.58 18.38 -0.28
N SER A 158 -24.01 17.53 0.65
CA SER A 158 -23.16 17.01 1.72
C SER A 158 -22.00 16.17 1.18
N GLY A 159 -22.25 15.34 0.16
CA GLY A 159 -21.21 14.57 -0.54
C GLY A 159 -20.16 15.46 -1.20
N ASN A 160 -20.57 16.47 -1.96
CA ASN A 160 -19.66 17.42 -2.61
C ASN A 160 -18.81 18.20 -1.59
N SER A 161 -19.44 18.62 -0.49
CA SER A 161 -18.74 19.32 0.59
C SER A 161 -17.71 18.41 1.28
N ALA A 162 -18.04 17.13 1.49
CA ALA A 162 -17.12 16.14 2.05
C ALA A 162 -15.93 15.89 1.10
N LEU A 163 -16.19 15.79 -0.21
CA LEU A 163 -15.15 15.62 -1.22
C LEU A 163 -14.18 16.81 -1.25
N GLN A 164 -14.72 18.04 -1.20
CA GLN A 164 -13.89 19.25 -1.18
C GLN A 164 -12.95 19.27 0.03
N ARG A 165 -13.46 18.95 1.22
CA ARG A 165 -12.63 18.84 2.44
C ARG A 165 -11.58 17.74 2.30
N ALA A 166 -11.96 16.58 1.80
CA ALA A 166 -11.04 15.47 1.60
C ALA A 166 -9.88 15.85 0.66
N ARG A 167 -10.17 16.51 -0.46
CA ARG A 167 -9.14 17.02 -1.38
C ARG A 167 -8.22 18.06 -0.71
N SER A 168 -8.79 18.97 0.09
CA SER A 168 -8.00 19.96 0.83
C SER A 168 -7.01 19.30 1.80
N THR A 169 -7.39 18.19 2.44
CA THR A 169 -6.48 17.44 3.32
C THR A 169 -5.37 16.72 2.55
N LEU A 170 -5.64 16.26 1.32
CA LEU A 170 -4.66 15.52 0.52
C LEU A 170 -3.67 16.41 -0.26
N GLN A 171 -3.93 17.72 -0.38
CA GLN A 171 -3.05 18.66 -1.10
C GLN A 171 -1.61 18.73 -0.55
N THR A 172 -1.37 18.23 0.65
CA THR A 172 -0.07 18.26 1.31
C THR A 172 0.69 16.94 1.23
N VAL A 173 0.17 15.95 0.49
CA VAL A 173 0.78 14.63 0.37
C VAL A 173 1.39 14.48 -1.01
N ASP A 174 2.66 14.12 -1.02
CA ASP A 174 3.38 13.77 -2.22
C ASP A 174 3.65 12.25 -2.22
N PRO A 175 2.95 11.48 -3.06
CA PRO A 175 3.06 10.03 -3.05
C PRO A 175 4.32 9.49 -3.73
N GLY A 176 5.18 10.33 -4.36
CA GLY A 176 6.31 9.91 -5.19
C GLY A 176 5.92 9.64 -6.65
N GLU A 177 6.84 9.12 -7.48
CA GLU A 177 6.51 8.69 -8.85
C GLU A 177 6.00 7.25 -8.90
N PRO A 178 4.94 6.94 -9.65
CA PRO A 178 4.49 5.55 -9.82
C PRO A 178 5.56 4.75 -10.56
N LEU A 179 5.61 3.43 -10.32
CA LEU A 179 6.43 2.53 -11.12
C LEU A 179 5.95 2.59 -12.59
N ASP A 180 6.80 3.08 -13.47
CA ASP A 180 6.64 2.96 -14.91
C ASP A 180 7.53 1.82 -15.40
N VAL A 181 6.90 0.69 -15.74
CA VAL A 181 7.61 -0.49 -16.24
C VAL A 181 8.23 -0.26 -17.61
N ASP A 182 7.83 0.78 -18.34
CA ASP A 182 8.37 1.09 -19.67
C ASP A 182 9.39 2.24 -19.64
N ASP A 183 9.55 2.92 -18.50
CA ASP A 183 10.54 3.99 -18.33
C ASP A 183 11.98 3.42 -18.21
N PRO A 184 12.85 3.64 -19.21
CA PRO A 184 14.22 3.14 -19.18
C PRO A 184 15.07 3.79 -18.06
N VAL A 185 14.74 5.02 -17.63
CA VAL A 185 15.46 5.72 -16.56
C VAL A 185 15.15 5.07 -15.22
N GLN A 186 13.87 4.85 -14.90
CA GLN A 186 13.49 4.14 -13.66
C GLN A 186 14.04 2.71 -13.64
N LYS A 187 13.93 1.97 -14.75
CA LYS A 187 14.51 0.61 -14.88
C LYS A 187 16.02 0.60 -14.61
N SER A 188 16.77 1.49 -15.24
CA SER A 188 18.23 1.59 -15.06
C SER A 188 18.59 1.97 -13.61
N LEU A 189 17.86 2.89 -13.00
CA LEU A 189 18.05 3.29 -11.61
C LEU A 189 17.85 2.11 -10.65
N LEU A 190 16.72 1.39 -10.77
CA LEU A 190 16.39 0.26 -9.92
C LEU A 190 17.36 -0.91 -10.10
N SER A 191 17.78 -1.18 -11.33
CA SER A 191 18.81 -2.18 -11.63
C SER A 191 20.13 -1.87 -10.94
N ARG A 192 20.64 -0.65 -11.09
CA ARG A 192 21.86 -0.19 -10.41
C ARG A 192 21.75 -0.24 -8.88
N TYR A 193 20.58 0.08 -8.35
CA TYR A 193 20.30 -0.03 -6.91
C TYR A 193 20.39 -1.49 -6.45
N CYS A 194 19.76 -2.43 -7.16
CA CYS A 194 19.80 -3.86 -6.83
C CYS A 194 21.22 -4.42 -6.90
N GLU A 195 21.97 -4.12 -7.97
CA GLU A 195 23.36 -4.54 -8.12
C GLU A 195 24.26 -4.01 -7.00
N ALA A 196 24.09 -2.73 -6.63
CA ALA A 196 24.85 -2.12 -5.54
C ALA A 196 24.47 -2.73 -4.18
N PHE A 197 23.19 -3.03 -3.94
CA PHE A 197 22.73 -3.73 -2.75
C PHE A 197 23.36 -5.12 -2.62
N GLU A 198 23.31 -5.93 -3.68
CA GLU A 198 23.85 -7.29 -3.72
C GLU A 198 25.36 -7.34 -3.49
N ARG A 199 26.08 -6.36 -4.05
CA ARG A 199 27.54 -6.21 -3.87
C ARG A 199 27.91 -5.56 -2.54
N HIS A 200 26.93 -5.11 -1.76
CA HIS A 200 27.11 -4.31 -0.55
C HIS A 200 27.98 -3.07 -0.83
N ASP A 201 27.78 -2.44 -1.99
CA ASP A 201 28.44 -1.20 -2.39
C ASP A 201 27.67 0.00 -1.86
N VAL A 202 27.93 0.35 -0.60
CA VAL A 202 27.29 1.48 0.08
C VAL A 202 27.57 2.80 -0.63
N GLY A 203 28.76 2.97 -1.23
CA GLY A 203 29.12 4.19 -1.95
C GLY A 203 28.21 4.42 -3.15
N THR A 204 27.99 3.37 -3.96
CA THR A 204 27.06 3.43 -5.09
C THR A 204 25.63 3.62 -4.62
N LEU A 205 25.18 2.89 -3.58
CA LEU A 205 23.82 3.06 -3.03
C LEU A 205 23.56 4.53 -2.64
N VAL A 206 24.48 5.15 -1.89
CA VAL A 206 24.36 6.54 -1.45
C VAL A 206 24.37 7.52 -2.62
N ALA A 207 25.14 7.25 -3.67
CA ALA A 207 25.17 8.09 -4.87
C ALA A 207 23.85 8.08 -5.67
N LEU A 208 23.04 7.02 -5.54
CA LEU A 208 21.72 6.90 -6.17
C LEU A 208 20.60 7.58 -5.37
N LEU A 209 20.85 7.93 -4.10
CA LEU A 209 19.85 8.53 -3.21
C LEU A 209 19.62 10.01 -3.53
N HIS A 210 18.39 10.50 -3.36
CA HIS A 210 18.11 11.92 -3.19
C HIS A 210 18.79 12.46 -1.91
N GLU A 211 19.06 13.77 -1.84
CA GLU A 211 19.74 14.38 -0.68
C GLU A 211 18.96 14.17 0.63
N ASP A 212 17.63 14.26 0.55
CA ASP A 212 16.69 14.05 1.65
C ASP A 212 16.09 12.63 1.71
N ALA A 213 16.77 11.64 1.11
CA ALA A 213 16.23 10.28 1.05
C ALA A 213 15.91 9.71 2.44
N THR A 214 14.82 8.95 2.54
CA THR A 214 14.39 8.34 3.81
C THR A 214 14.67 6.84 3.85
N MET A 215 14.82 6.29 5.05
CA MET A 215 14.86 4.84 5.25
C MET A 215 14.07 4.50 6.51
N SER A 216 13.16 3.54 6.44
CA SER A 216 12.39 3.08 7.59
C SER A 216 12.21 1.56 7.59
N MET A 217 11.94 0.99 8.75
CA MET A 217 11.76 -0.45 8.90
C MET A 217 10.56 -0.80 9.78
N PRO A 218 9.31 -0.69 9.32
CA PRO A 218 8.16 -1.22 10.05
C PRO A 218 8.39 -2.69 10.46
N PRO A 219 8.01 -3.10 11.70
CA PRO A 219 7.08 -2.43 12.60
C PRO A 219 7.72 -1.46 13.61
N PHE A 220 8.92 -0.94 13.34
CA PHE A 220 9.54 0.07 14.18
C PHE A 220 9.10 1.47 13.71
N SER A 221 8.87 2.39 14.65
CA SER A 221 8.66 3.81 14.30
C SER A 221 9.97 4.49 13.88
N TRP A 222 11.09 3.77 13.97
CA TRP A 222 12.41 4.23 13.57
C TRP A 222 12.48 4.54 12.07
N TRP A 223 13.10 5.67 11.76
CA TRP A 223 13.44 6.03 10.40
C TRP A 223 14.58 7.04 10.37
N LEU A 224 15.27 7.12 9.25
CA LEU A 224 16.36 8.04 8.99
C LEU A 224 16.03 8.95 7.81
N ARG A 225 16.67 10.11 7.77
CA ARG A 225 16.65 11.04 6.64
C ARG A 225 18.06 11.47 6.30
N GLY A 226 18.35 11.55 5.01
CA GLY A 226 19.56 12.14 4.47
C GLY A 226 20.64 11.12 4.18
N ARG A 227 21.44 11.41 3.14
CA ARG A 227 22.49 10.52 2.63
C ARG A 227 23.46 10.05 3.71
N ASP A 228 23.93 10.95 4.58
CA ASP A 228 24.92 10.61 5.61
C ASP A 228 24.38 9.63 6.65
N ALA A 229 23.13 9.84 7.10
CA ALA A 229 22.49 8.94 8.05
C ALA A 229 22.25 7.55 7.46
N LEU A 230 21.78 7.49 6.20
CA LEU A 230 21.58 6.24 5.48
C LEU A 230 22.92 5.53 5.22
N ALA A 231 23.97 6.27 4.84
CA ALA A 231 25.31 5.72 4.64
C ALA A 231 25.87 5.07 5.92
N ALA A 232 25.70 5.73 7.07
CA ALA A 232 26.14 5.20 8.36
C ALA A 232 25.42 3.91 8.71
N ALA A 233 24.09 3.86 8.53
CA ALA A 233 23.30 2.67 8.80
C ALA A 233 23.60 1.50 7.86
N LEU A 234 23.82 1.77 6.56
CA LEU A 234 24.19 0.76 5.57
C LEU A 234 25.61 0.21 5.78
N SER A 235 26.51 1.01 6.38
CA SER A 235 27.89 0.63 6.67
C SER A 235 28.08 -0.07 8.02
N ASP A 236 27.04 -0.15 8.85
CA ASP A 236 27.13 -0.80 10.17
C ASP A 236 27.50 -2.28 9.97
N PRO A 237 28.59 -2.78 10.58
CA PRO A 237 28.95 -4.19 10.49
C PRO A 237 27.87 -5.16 10.99
N ASN A 238 26.97 -4.69 11.85
CA ASN A 238 25.81 -5.42 12.33
C ASN A 238 24.58 -5.29 11.39
N ALA A 239 24.66 -4.46 10.34
CA ALA A 239 23.61 -4.37 9.35
C ALA A 239 23.43 -5.72 8.65
N SER A 240 22.18 -6.19 8.63
CA SER A 240 21.81 -7.55 8.24
C SER A 240 21.97 -7.87 6.74
N CYS A 241 22.29 -6.86 5.91
CA CYS A 241 22.14 -6.92 4.45
C CYS A 241 23.41 -7.37 3.70
N LYS A 242 24.55 -7.57 4.37
CA LYS A 242 25.77 -8.02 3.68
C LYS A 242 25.58 -9.43 3.10
N GLY A 243 25.76 -9.55 1.78
CA GLY A 243 25.55 -10.81 1.04
C GLY A 243 24.08 -11.15 0.80
N ALA A 244 23.15 -10.25 1.12
CA ALA A 244 21.75 -10.38 0.77
C ALA A 244 21.51 -10.03 -0.71
N TRP A 245 20.39 -10.49 -1.27
CA TRP A 245 19.94 -10.15 -2.62
C TRP A 245 18.45 -9.82 -2.67
N LEU A 246 18.04 -9.18 -3.76
CA LEU A 246 16.68 -8.70 -3.96
C LEU A 246 15.96 -9.55 -5.01
N VAL A 247 14.72 -9.96 -4.71
CA VAL A 247 13.84 -10.66 -5.66
C VAL A 247 12.59 -9.81 -5.87
N PRO A 248 12.29 -9.39 -7.11
CA PRO A 248 11.17 -8.48 -7.38
C PRO A 248 9.82 -9.11 -7.04
N VAL A 249 8.89 -8.28 -6.57
CA VAL A 249 7.50 -8.67 -6.29
C VAL A 249 6.55 -7.53 -6.64
N GLN A 250 5.37 -7.86 -7.17
CA GLN A 250 4.34 -6.86 -7.50
C GLN A 250 3.57 -6.47 -6.24
N ALA A 251 3.80 -5.26 -5.73
CA ALA A 251 3.21 -4.77 -4.49
C ALA A 251 2.91 -3.27 -4.56
N ASN A 252 1.70 -2.89 -4.15
CA ASN A 252 1.23 -1.50 -4.07
C ASN A 252 1.51 -0.63 -5.31
N ALA A 253 1.66 -1.21 -6.50
CA ALA A 253 2.14 -0.57 -7.72
C ALA A 253 3.42 0.27 -7.54
N SER A 254 4.33 -0.23 -6.71
CA SER A 254 5.61 0.38 -6.40
C SER A 254 6.75 -0.61 -6.68
N PRO A 255 7.99 -0.12 -6.88
CA PRO A 255 9.16 -0.99 -6.92
C PRO A 255 9.32 -1.69 -5.56
N ALA A 256 9.12 -3.00 -5.52
CA ALA A 256 9.17 -3.79 -4.30
C ALA A 256 9.96 -5.09 -4.49
N TYR A 257 10.69 -5.48 -3.45
CA TYR A 257 11.60 -6.62 -3.49
C TYR A 257 11.59 -7.38 -2.18
N TRP A 258 11.56 -8.71 -2.26
CA TRP A 258 11.93 -9.57 -1.15
C TRP A 258 13.44 -9.51 -0.92
N GLN A 259 13.85 -9.37 0.33
CA GLN A 259 15.24 -9.46 0.75
C GLN A 259 15.54 -10.88 1.24
N LEU A 260 16.48 -11.56 0.58
CA LEU A 260 16.93 -12.89 0.93
C LEU A 260 18.42 -12.88 1.24
N ARG A 261 18.90 -13.88 1.97
CA ARG A 261 20.33 -14.03 2.28
C ARG A 261 20.71 -15.51 2.41
N PRO A 262 22.00 -15.87 2.32
CA PRO A 262 22.44 -17.26 2.39
C PRO A 262 22.01 -17.91 3.72
N GLY A 263 21.56 -19.15 3.65
CA GLY A 263 21.18 -19.94 4.83
C GLY A 263 19.80 -19.63 5.41
N MET A 264 18.95 -18.85 4.73
CA MET A 264 17.54 -18.67 5.09
C MET A 264 16.61 -19.23 4.00
N ASP A 265 15.59 -19.99 4.43
CA ASP A 265 14.57 -20.56 3.55
C ASP A 265 13.45 -19.56 3.19
N GLN A 266 13.39 -18.45 3.92
CA GLN A 266 12.38 -17.40 3.78
C GLN A 266 13.05 -16.02 3.71
N PRO A 267 12.41 -15.03 3.05
CA PRO A 267 12.89 -13.66 3.09
C PRO A 267 12.90 -13.11 4.51
N PHE A 268 13.73 -12.09 4.75
CA PHE A 268 13.81 -11.40 6.04
C PHE A 268 13.28 -9.96 6.00
N GLY A 269 12.96 -9.45 4.80
CA GLY A 269 12.28 -8.16 4.62
C GLY A 269 11.56 -8.07 3.28
N LEU A 270 10.51 -7.24 3.22
CA LEU A 270 9.91 -6.74 1.99
C LEU A 270 10.24 -5.25 1.86
N VAL A 271 11.13 -4.89 0.94
CA VAL A 271 11.55 -3.51 0.75
C VAL A 271 10.82 -2.85 -0.41
N PHE A 272 10.27 -1.67 -0.16
CA PHE A 272 9.77 -0.74 -1.18
C PHE A 272 10.82 0.32 -1.44
N ILE A 273 11.01 0.68 -2.72
CA ILE A 273 11.94 1.73 -3.16
C ILE A 273 11.13 2.84 -3.83
N ASP A 274 11.14 4.03 -3.25
CA ASP A 274 10.48 5.20 -3.82
C ASP A 274 11.46 5.97 -4.70
N VAL A 275 11.03 6.35 -5.90
CA VAL A 275 11.86 7.06 -6.88
C VAL A 275 11.23 8.40 -7.29
N ARG A 276 12.09 9.33 -7.69
CA ARG A 276 11.72 10.60 -8.32
C ARG A 276 12.88 11.19 -9.12
N ASP A 277 12.60 11.70 -10.31
CA ASP A 277 13.56 12.44 -11.14
C ASP A 277 14.90 11.69 -11.30
N GLY A 278 14.84 10.36 -11.45
CA GLY A 278 16.03 9.51 -11.61
C GLY A 278 16.86 9.27 -10.33
N LEU A 279 16.30 9.55 -9.15
CA LEU A 279 16.92 9.29 -7.85
C LEU A 279 16.03 8.47 -6.93
N VAL A 280 16.63 7.74 -5.99
CA VAL A 280 15.91 7.02 -4.92
C VAL A 280 15.60 7.99 -3.79
N THR A 281 14.32 8.24 -3.54
CA THR A 281 13.82 9.17 -2.52
C THR A 281 13.52 8.50 -1.19
N GLY A 282 13.37 7.18 -1.16
CA GLY A 282 13.18 6.48 0.09
C GLY A 282 13.19 4.98 -0.03
N SER A 283 13.37 4.32 1.12
CA SER A 283 13.14 2.90 1.28
C SER A 283 12.32 2.59 2.52
N THR A 284 11.36 1.68 2.39
CA THR A 284 10.56 1.18 3.50
C THR A 284 10.65 -0.35 3.52
N THR A 285 11.28 -0.91 4.54
CA THR A 285 11.47 -2.35 4.69
C THR A 285 10.53 -2.92 5.75
N PHE A 286 9.52 -3.67 5.33
CA PHE A 286 8.64 -4.38 6.24
C PHE A 286 9.31 -5.66 6.73
N LEU A 287 9.47 -5.79 8.04
CA LEU A 287 10.13 -6.93 8.69
C LEU A 287 9.16 -8.02 9.17
N ASN A 288 7.84 -7.77 9.10
CA ASN A 288 6.77 -8.72 9.41
C ASN A 288 6.51 -9.71 8.27
N VAL A 289 7.59 -10.35 7.79
CA VAL A 289 7.56 -11.20 6.61
C VAL A 289 6.71 -12.45 6.81
N ASN A 290 6.71 -13.02 8.02
CA ASN A 290 5.92 -14.21 8.34
C ASN A 290 4.42 -13.97 8.15
N GLU A 291 3.97 -12.76 8.48
CA GLU A 291 2.60 -12.32 8.29
C GLU A 291 2.30 -12.06 6.81
N LEU A 292 3.24 -11.46 6.06
CA LEU A 292 3.07 -11.10 4.65
C LEU A 292 3.13 -12.29 3.68
N LEU A 293 3.92 -13.34 3.97
CA LEU A 293 4.08 -14.50 3.09
C LEU A 293 2.76 -15.19 2.70
N PRO A 294 1.78 -15.42 3.60
CA PRO A 294 0.47 -15.99 3.26
C PRO A 294 -0.30 -15.25 2.16
N ILE A 295 -0.19 -13.92 2.07
CA ILE A 295 -0.93 -13.12 1.07
C ILE A 295 -0.15 -12.91 -0.22
N PHE A 296 1.19 -12.80 -0.13
CA PHE A 296 2.08 -12.61 -1.29
C PHE A 296 2.49 -13.92 -1.97
N GLY A 297 2.47 -15.04 -1.26
CA GLY A 297 3.08 -16.29 -1.70
C GLY A 297 4.59 -16.35 -1.42
N SER A 298 5.19 -17.52 -1.64
CA SER A 298 6.63 -17.73 -1.42
C SER A 298 7.46 -17.18 -2.60
N PRO A 299 8.55 -16.42 -2.35
CA PRO A 299 9.45 -15.94 -3.41
C PRO A 299 10.12 -17.09 -4.19
N ASN A 300 10.22 -18.28 -3.59
CA ASN A 300 10.88 -19.44 -4.19
C ASN A 300 10.08 -20.10 -5.33
N GLN A 301 8.86 -19.62 -5.63
CA GLN A 301 8.07 -20.04 -6.80
C GLN A 301 8.30 -19.17 -8.04
N THR A 302 9.10 -18.10 -7.95
CA THR A 302 9.34 -17.15 -9.05
C THR A 302 10.82 -16.91 -9.32
N GLY A 303 11.70 -17.85 -8.92
CA GLY A 303 13.15 -17.79 -9.04
C GLY A 303 13.68 -17.52 -10.46
N MET A 304 13.57 -16.28 -10.90
CA MET A 304 14.38 -15.66 -11.91
C MET A 304 15.17 -14.58 -11.17
N ARG A 305 16.50 -14.75 -11.16
CA ARG A 305 17.40 -13.63 -10.90
C ARG A 305 17.04 -12.52 -11.89
N VAL A 306 17.16 -11.29 -11.43
CA VAL A 306 16.79 -10.09 -12.16
C VAL A 306 17.54 -10.06 -13.50
N ASP A 307 16.84 -10.41 -14.57
CA ASP A 307 17.16 -10.00 -15.94
C ASP A 307 16.07 -8.98 -16.31
N PHE A 308 16.44 -7.71 -16.45
CA PHE A 308 15.57 -6.63 -16.94
C PHE A 308 15.48 -6.64 -18.46
#